data_AF-A0A7S2YUW5-F1
#
_entry.id   AF-A0A7S2YUW5-F1
#
_cell.length_a   1.000
_cell.length_b   1.000
_cell.length_c   1.000
_cell.angle_alpha   90.00
_cell.angle_beta   90.00
_cell.angle_gamma   90.00
#
_symmetry.space_group_name_H-M   'P 1'
#
loop_
_entity.id
_entity.type
_entity.pdbx_description
1 polymer ?
#
loop_
_entity_poly.entity_id
_entity_poly.type
_entity_poly.pdbx_seq_one_letter_code
_entity_poly.pdbx_strand_id
1 'polypeptide(L)'
;KASRQSPGAAAERGGPVVVAVASPMTGAMGREAVLDQLIAELDATCQDLISAKLAGQSESELGEIHARYRAHSGEVCRVVDELERESGTLRLSTQEEKGLAEKLAAKVDAIANAKAVTDKWSAKLSELIAEREAIVEKV
;
A
#
# COMPACT_ATOMS: atom_id res chain seq x y z
N LYS A 1 13.12 -59.54 -51.80
CA LYS A 1 12.72 -58.15 -51.46
C LYS A 1 13.17 -57.87 -50.03
N ALA A 2 14.04 -56.87 -49.85
CA ALA A 2 14.44 -56.11 -48.64
C ALA A 2 14.75 -56.89 -47.33
N SER A 3 16.00 -56.95 -46.86
CA SER A 3 16.74 -55.93 -46.07
C SER A 3 16.16 -55.73 -44.66
N ARG A 4 16.74 -56.35 -43.62
CA ARG A 4 17.89 -55.93 -42.77
C ARG A 4 17.52 -54.96 -41.62
N GLN A 5 17.96 -55.38 -40.42
CA GLN A 5 18.44 -54.61 -39.26
C GLN A 5 17.45 -53.94 -38.28
N SER A 6 17.32 -54.55 -37.09
CA SER A 6 17.41 -53.87 -35.78
C SER A 6 18.90 -53.62 -35.46
N PRO A 7 19.34 -52.60 -34.68
CA PRO A 7 19.02 -52.44 -33.24
C PRO A 7 19.07 -51.01 -32.63
N GLY A 8 18.54 -50.85 -31.40
CA GLY A 8 18.92 -49.85 -30.37
C GLY A 8 18.62 -48.37 -30.67
N ALA A 9 18.63 -47.42 -29.74
CA ALA A 9 18.66 -47.36 -28.28
C ALA A 9 18.35 -45.89 -27.91
N ALA A 10 17.84 -45.65 -26.69
CA ALA A 10 17.99 -44.44 -25.87
C ALA A 10 17.36 -43.08 -26.33
N ALA A 11 16.43 -42.60 -25.51
CA ALA A 11 16.41 -41.24 -24.94
C ALA A 11 15.36 -41.25 -23.81
N GLU A 12 15.70 -41.62 -22.58
CA GLU A 12 16.24 -40.72 -21.54
C GLU A 12 15.59 -39.32 -21.55
N ARG A 13 14.79 -39.11 -20.50
CA ARG A 13 14.59 -37.85 -19.75
C ARG A 13 13.88 -36.69 -20.43
N GLY A 14 12.66 -36.45 -19.95
CA GLY A 14 12.04 -35.14 -19.86
C GLY A 14 11.16 -35.10 -18.62
N GLY A 15 11.77 -35.07 -17.44
CA GLY A 15 11.04 -34.81 -16.20
C GLY A 15 10.31 -33.47 -16.28
N PRO A 16 9.30 -33.21 -15.43
CA PRO A 16 8.60 -31.94 -15.42
C PRO A 16 9.63 -30.81 -15.28
N VAL A 17 9.70 -29.96 -16.29
CA VAL A 17 10.44 -28.71 -16.23
C VAL A 17 9.69 -27.84 -15.23
N VAL A 18 10.09 -27.93 -13.97
CA VAL A 18 9.79 -26.91 -12.97
C VAL A 18 10.46 -25.64 -13.47
N VAL A 19 9.72 -24.84 -14.22
CA VAL A 19 10.10 -23.44 -14.48
C VAL A 19 10.00 -22.75 -13.14
N ALA A 20 11.11 -22.76 -12.40
CA ALA A 20 11.30 -21.92 -11.25
C ALA A 20 11.23 -20.48 -11.77
N VAL A 21 10.06 -19.86 -11.68
CA VAL A 21 9.93 -18.41 -11.76
C VAL A 21 10.86 -17.89 -10.67
N ALA A 22 11.95 -17.26 -11.10
CA ALA A 22 12.91 -16.67 -10.19
C ALA A 22 12.15 -15.67 -9.33
N SER A 23 11.94 -16.00 -8.06
CA SER A 23 11.42 -15.04 -7.08
C SER A 23 12.39 -13.86 -7.05
N PRO A 24 11.95 -12.62 -7.39
CA PRO A 24 12.83 -11.48 -7.29
C PRO A 24 13.26 -11.31 -5.84
N MET A 25 14.57 -11.29 -5.69
CA MET A 25 15.28 -11.22 -4.43
C MET A 25 14.88 -9.99 -3.63
N THR A 26 14.76 -10.23 -2.33
CA THR A 26 14.67 -9.28 -1.22
C THR A 26 15.75 -8.20 -1.28
N GLY A 27 15.44 -7.09 -1.93
CA GLY A 27 15.98 -5.77 -1.65
C GLY A 27 14.79 -4.87 -1.28
N ALA A 28 14.99 -3.87 -0.42
CA ALA A 28 13.93 -3.00 0.10
C ALA A 28 13.24 -2.14 -0.99
N MET A 29 12.53 -2.76 -1.92
CA MET A 29 11.64 -2.10 -2.85
C MET A 29 10.30 -1.82 -2.17
N GLY A 30 9.84 -0.58 -2.27
CA GLY A 30 8.47 -0.22 -1.89
C GLY A 30 7.46 -0.98 -2.76
N ARG A 31 6.26 -1.23 -2.23
CA ARG A 31 5.23 -2.02 -2.93
C ARG A 31 4.80 -1.40 -4.27
N GLU A 32 4.92 -0.09 -4.42
CA GLU A 32 4.73 0.62 -5.69
C GLU A 32 5.75 0.16 -6.74
N ALA A 33 7.04 0.10 -6.38
CA ALA A 33 8.08 -0.43 -7.25
C ALA A 33 7.89 -1.92 -7.57
N VAL A 34 7.33 -2.70 -6.64
CA VAL A 34 6.95 -4.10 -6.89
C VAL A 34 5.79 -4.18 -7.90
N LEU A 35 4.79 -3.31 -7.79
CA LEU A 35 3.67 -3.26 -8.73
C LEU A 35 4.14 -2.86 -10.14
N ASP A 36 5.00 -1.84 -10.24
CA ASP A 36 5.58 -1.40 -11.51
C ASP A 36 6.40 -2.53 -12.18
N GLN A 37 7.18 -3.27 -11.39
CA GLN A 37 7.94 -4.42 -11.86
C GLN A 37 7.02 -5.54 -12.37
N LEU A 38 5.96 -5.88 -11.63
CA LEU A 38 5.01 -6.91 -12.04
C LEU A 38 4.23 -6.52 -13.30
N ILE A 39 3.89 -5.24 -13.47
CA ILE A 39 3.26 -4.72 -14.69
C ILE A 39 4.22 -4.88 -15.88
N ALA A 40 5.50 -4.51 -15.70
CA ALA A 40 6.50 -4.65 -16.76
C ALA A 40 6.71 -6.12 -17.16
N GLU A 41 6.73 -7.05 -16.20
CA GLU A 41 6.81 -8.49 -16.46
C GLU A 41 5.57 -9.03 -17.18
N LEU A 42 4.38 -8.53 -16.83
CA LEU A 42 3.13 -8.89 -17.49
C LEU A 42 3.09 -8.39 -18.93
N ASP A 43 3.54 -7.17 -19.19
CA ASP A 43 3.66 -6.58 -20.52
C ASP A 43 4.65 -7.36 -21.39
N ALA A 44 5.82 -7.71 -20.84
CA ALA A 44 6.80 -8.55 -21.53
C ALA A 44 6.19 -9.92 -21.90
N THR A 45 5.45 -10.54 -20.98
CA THR A 45 4.79 -11.83 -21.23
C THR A 45 3.69 -11.71 -22.30
N CYS A 46 2.98 -10.59 -22.36
CA CYS A 46 2.03 -10.32 -23.44
C CYS A 46 2.73 -10.22 -24.80
N GLN A 47 3.88 -9.55 -24.87
CA GLN A 47 4.66 -9.43 -26.10
C GLN A 47 5.22 -10.78 -26.55
N ASP A 48 5.71 -11.61 -25.62
CA ASP A 48 6.13 -12.99 -25.88
C ASP A 48 4.98 -13.78 -26.52
N LEU A 49 3.78 -13.68 -25.96
CA LEU A 49 2.61 -14.42 -26.45
C LEU A 49 2.21 -14.01 -27.87
N ILE A 50 2.21 -12.70 -28.13
CA ILE A 50 1.90 -12.16 -29.47
C ILE A 50 2.95 -12.64 -30.47
N SER A 51 4.23 -12.56 -30.11
CA SER A 51 5.34 -12.96 -30.98
C SER A 51 5.33 -14.46 -31.28
N ALA A 52 5.12 -15.29 -30.25
CA ALA A 52 4.97 -16.75 -30.38
C ALA A 52 3.85 -17.14 -31.35
N LYS A 53 2.70 -16.47 -31.23
CA LYS A 53 1.53 -16.71 -32.07
C LYS A 53 1.78 -16.29 -33.53
N LEU A 54 2.48 -15.18 -33.76
CA LEU A 54 2.85 -14.71 -35.10
C LEU A 54 3.92 -15.60 -35.76
N ALA A 55 4.84 -16.16 -34.96
CA ALA A 55 5.89 -17.06 -35.44
C ALA A 55 5.38 -18.49 -35.71
N GLY A 56 4.14 -18.83 -35.32
CA GLY A 56 3.59 -20.17 -35.48
C GLY A 56 4.20 -21.20 -34.53
N GLN A 57 4.55 -20.79 -33.30
CA GLN A 57 5.05 -21.70 -32.28
C GLN A 57 4.05 -22.81 -31.94
N SER A 58 4.56 -23.89 -31.36
CA SER A 58 3.74 -25.05 -30.99
C SER A 58 2.75 -24.71 -29.88
N GLU A 59 1.64 -25.45 -29.80
CA GLU A 59 0.63 -25.27 -28.74
C GLU A 59 1.22 -25.45 -27.33
N SER A 60 2.25 -26.29 -27.19
CA SER A 60 2.97 -26.49 -25.92
C SER A 60 3.67 -25.21 -25.47
N GLU A 61 4.40 -24.55 -26.37
CA GLU A 61 5.13 -23.31 -26.09
C GLU A 61 4.17 -22.15 -25.78
N LEU A 62 3.07 -22.03 -26.54
CA LEU A 62 2.00 -21.07 -26.24
C LEU A 62 1.36 -21.34 -24.88
N GLY A 63 1.17 -22.60 -24.50
CA GLY A 63 0.60 -23.00 -23.22
C GLY A 63 1.45 -22.54 -22.02
N GLU A 64 2.77 -22.63 -22.13
CA GLU A 64 3.71 -22.17 -21.11
C GLU A 64 3.70 -20.64 -20.96
N ILE A 65 3.66 -19.90 -22.06
CA ILE A 65 3.54 -18.43 -22.03
C ILE A 65 2.20 -18.01 -21.43
N HIS A 66 1.10 -18.68 -21.78
CA HIS A 66 -0.22 -18.45 -21.19
C HIS A 66 -0.24 -18.73 -19.68
N ALA A 67 0.48 -19.75 -19.21
CA ALA A 67 0.60 -20.04 -17.80
C ALA A 67 1.36 -18.93 -17.05
N ARG A 68 2.48 -18.45 -17.60
CA ARG A 68 3.20 -17.28 -17.07
C ARG A 68 2.33 -16.04 -17.00
N TYR A 69 1.59 -15.73 -18.07
CA TYR A 69 0.68 -14.58 -18.11
C TYR A 69 -0.35 -14.62 -16.97
N ARG A 70 -0.98 -15.79 -16.75
CA ARG A 70 -1.97 -15.95 -15.67
C ARG A 70 -1.34 -15.79 -14.29
N ALA A 71 -0.12 -16.27 -14.09
CA ALA A 71 0.58 -16.10 -12.81
C ALA A 71 0.87 -14.62 -12.52
N HIS A 72 1.52 -13.92 -13.46
CA HIS A 72 1.84 -12.49 -13.30
C HIS A 72 0.58 -11.63 -13.14
N SER A 73 -0.47 -11.88 -13.93
CA SER A 73 -1.74 -11.17 -13.80
C SER A 73 -2.39 -11.38 -12.43
N GLY A 74 -2.35 -12.61 -11.91
CA GLY A 74 -2.87 -12.91 -10.57
C GLY A 74 -2.09 -12.22 -9.46
N GLU A 75 -0.76 -12.12 -9.60
CA GLU A 75 0.10 -11.42 -8.65
C GLU A 75 -0.14 -9.91 -8.65
N VAL A 76 -0.27 -9.29 -9.84
CA VAL A 76 -0.65 -7.87 -9.98
C VAL A 76 -1.97 -7.58 -9.25
N CYS A 77 -3.02 -8.38 -9.50
CA CYS A 77 -4.31 -8.20 -8.83
C CYS A 77 -4.18 -8.27 -7.31
N ARG A 78 -3.40 -9.23 -6.81
CA ARG A 78 -3.21 -9.43 -5.36
C ARG A 78 -2.50 -8.26 -4.69
N VAL A 79 -1.50 -7.68 -5.37
CA VAL A 79 -0.79 -6.49 -4.87
C VAL A 79 -1.69 -5.26 -4.89
N VAL A 80 -2.52 -5.11 -5.92
CA VAL A 80 -3.53 -4.02 -6.00
C VAL A 80 -4.52 -4.11 -4.86
N ASP A 81 -5.14 -5.28 -4.63
CA ASP A 81 -6.12 -5.48 -3.55
C ASP A 81 -5.54 -5.10 -2.17
N GLU A 82 -4.27 -5.45 -1.94
CA GLU A 82 -3.58 -5.15 -0.70
C GLU A 82 -3.30 -3.64 -0.54
N LEU A 83 -2.87 -2.96 -1.61
CA LEU A 83 -2.69 -1.51 -1.62
C LEU A 83 -4.01 -0.76 -1.40
N GLU A 84 -5.10 -1.25 -1.98
CA GLU A 84 -6.44 -0.68 -1.76
C GLU A 84 -6.88 -0.81 -0.30
N ARG A 85 -6.67 -1.98 0.31
CA ARG A 85 -6.95 -2.22 1.73
C ARG A 85 -6.16 -1.30 2.64
N GLU A 86 -4.88 -1.10 2.36
CA GLU A 86 -4.01 -0.18 3.11
C GLU A 86 -4.44 1.28 2.93
N SER A 87 -4.75 1.69 1.70
CA SER A 87 -5.28 3.02 1.40
C SER A 87 -6.58 3.30 2.17
N GLY A 88 -7.48 2.33 2.22
CA GLY A 88 -8.71 2.41 3.02
C GLY A 88 -8.43 2.60 4.52
N THR A 89 -7.46 1.86 5.05
CA THR A 89 -7.05 1.97 6.46
C THR A 89 -6.47 3.34 6.78
N LEU A 90 -5.60 3.88 5.92
CA LEU A 90 -5.01 5.21 6.09
C LEU A 90 -6.05 6.33 6.02
N ARG A 91 -7.04 6.22 5.14
CA ARG A 91 -8.15 7.19 5.05
C ARG A 91 -8.95 7.24 6.35
N LEU A 92 -9.26 6.08 6.94
CA LEU A 92 -9.96 6.03 8.22
C LEU A 92 -9.15 6.66 9.34
N SER A 93 -7.86 6.30 9.47
CA SER A 93 -6.96 6.91 10.46
C SER A 93 -6.88 8.43 10.32
N THR A 94 -6.74 8.93 9.09
CA THR A 94 -6.68 10.37 8.81
C THR A 94 -7.99 11.07 9.21
N GLN A 95 -9.13 10.43 8.97
CA GLN A 95 -10.43 10.95 9.37
C GLN A 95 -10.58 11.00 10.90
N GLU A 96 -10.11 9.98 11.61
CA GLU A 96 -10.10 9.94 13.07
C GLU A 96 -9.21 11.05 13.67
N GLU A 97 -7.99 11.20 13.14
CA GLU A 97 -7.07 12.27 13.53
C GLU A 97 -7.68 13.66 13.32
N LYS A 98 -8.35 13.87 12.19
CA LYS A 98 -9.08 15.12 11.93
C LYS A 98 -10.17 15.37 12.98
N GLY A 99 -10.95 14.34 13.32
CA GLY A 99 -11.98 14.44 14.36
C GLY A 99 -11.39 14.72 15.76
N LEU A 100 -10.22 14.18 16.07
CA LEU A 100 -9.49 14.50 17.30
C LEU A 100 -9.00 15.95 17.31
N ALA A 101 -8.46 16.43 16.18
CA ALA A 101 -8.00 17.81 16.04
C ALA A 101 -9.14 18.82 16.24
N GLU A 102 -10.32 18.56 15.66
CA GLU A 102 -11.52 19.39 15.86
C GLU A 102 -11.95 19.43 17.33
N LYS A 103 -11.95 18.28 18.03
CA LYS A 103 -12.25 18.21 19.47
C LYS A 103 -11.22 18.97 20.31
N LEU A 104 -9.94 18.90 19.96
CA LEU A 104 -8.87 19.63 20.62
C LEU A 104 -9.03 21.14 20.43
N ALA A 105 -9.36 21.60 19.21
CA ALA A 105 -9.64 23.01 18.94
C ALA A 105 -10.78 23.53 19.81
N ALA A 106 -11.91 22.81 19.89
CA ALA A 106 -13.03 23.19 20.75
C ALA A 106 -12.65 23.27 22.24
N LYS A 107 -11.78 22.39 22.71
CA LYS A 107 -11.25 22.44 24.08
C LYS A 107 -10.35 23.65 24.31
N VAL A 108 -9.52 24.02 23.34
CA VAL A 108 -8.67 25.22 23.41
C VAL A 108 -9.53 26.48 23.51
N ASP A 109 -10.59 26.58 22.71
CA ASP A 109 -11.54 27.70 22.78
C ASP A 109 -12.24 27.78 24.15
N ALA A 110 -12.64 26.63 24.70
CA ALA A 110 -13.24 26.57 26.04
C ALA A 110 -12.27 27.03 27.13
N ILE A 111 -10.98 26.65 27.03
CA ILE A 111 -9.94 27.10 27.96
C ILE A 111 -9.72 28.61 27.83
N ALA A 112 -9.67 29.14 26.60
CA ALA A 112 -9.52 30.58 26.35
C ALA A 112 -10.67 31.37 26.98
N ASN A 113 -11.90 30.90 26.83
CA ASN A 113 -13.08 31.51 27.46
C ASN A 113 -13.01 31.44 29.00
N ALA A 114 -12.65 30.29 29.57
CA ALA A 114 -12.50 30.14 31.01
C ALA A 114 -11.43 31.06 31.58
N LYS A 115 -10.32 31.24 30.85
CA LYS A 115 -9.27 32.20 31.20
C LYS A 115 -9.79 33.63 31.20
N ALA A 116 -10.50 34.04 30.15
CA ALA A 116 -11.08 35.39 30.08
C ALA A 116 -12.06 35.68 31.25
N VAL A 117 -12.86 34.69 31.65
CA VAL A 117 -13.72 34.80 32.84
C VAL A 117 -12.89 34.96 34.12
N THR A 118 -11.82 34.19 34.25
CA THR A 118 -10.91 34.26 35.41
C THR A 118 -10.22 35.61 35.50
N ASP A 119 -9.74 36.16 34.38
CA ASP A 119 -9.11 37.47 34.30
C ASP A 119 -10.08 38.58 34.73
N LYS A 120 -11.35 38.49 34.28
CA LYS A 120 -12.41 39.43 34.67
C LYS A 120 -12.65 39.42 36.19
N TRP A 121 -12.76 38.25 36.80
CA TRP A 121 -12.94 38.14 38.26
C TRP A 121 -11.72 38.62 39.04
N SER A 122 -10.52 38.33 38.53
CA SER A 122 -9.27 38.81 39.12
C SER A 122 -9.21 40.34 39.13
N ALA A 123 -9.59 40.99 38.02
CA ALA A 123 -9.67 42.44 37.95
C ALA A 123 -10.70 43.02 38.95
N LYS A 124 -11.88 42.39 39.07
CA LYS A 124 -12.90 42.83 40.03
C LYS A 124 -12.44 42.70 41.48
N LEU A 125 -11.69 41.63 41.79
CA LEU A 125 -11.11 41.44 43.11
C LEU A 125 -10.09 42.55 43.45
N SER A 126 -9.22 42.90 42.50
CA SER A 126 -8.27 44.00 42.68
C SER A 126 -8.96 45.35 42.94
N GLU A 127 -10.06 45.64 42.24
CA GLU A 127 -10.88 46.84 42.48
C GLU A 127 -11.43 46.87 43.91
N LEU A 128 -12.02 45.77 44.38
CA LEU A 128 -12.56 45.67 45.74
C LEU A 128 -11.47 45.78 46.82
N ILE A 129 -10.28 45.25 46.57
CA ILE A 129 -9.13 45.40 47.48
C ILE A 129 -8.73 46.87 47.59
N ALA A 130 -8.60 47.57 46.45
CA ALA A 130 -8.27 48.99 46.44
C ALA A 130 -9.34 49.85 47.13
N GLU A 131 -10.63 49.55 46.91
CA GLU A 131 -11.74 50.21 47.62
C GLU A 131 -11.65 50.01 49.13
N ARG A 132 -11.34 48.78 49.59
CA ARG A 132 -11.16 48.47 51.01
C ARG A 132 -9.98 49.24 51.61
N GLU A 133 -8.85 49.29 50.93
CA GLU A 133 -7.66 50.03 51.38
C GLU A 133 -7.95 51.52 51.53
N ALA A 134 -8.66 52.12 50.57
CA ALA A 134 -9.07 53.52 50.63
C ALA A 134 -10.06 53.83 51.76
N ILE A 135 -10.88 52.87 52.19
CA ILE A 135 -11.76 53.01 53.36
C ILE A 135 -10.94 52.97 54.65
N VAL A 136 -10.00 52.01 54.76
CA VAL A 136 -9.15 51.86 55.94
C VAL A 136 -8.30 53.11 56.18
N GLU A 137 -7.79 53.75 55.13
CA GLU A 137 -6.98 54.98 55.25
C GLU A 137 -7.78 56.21 55.70
N LYS A 138 -9.12 56.17 55.62
CA LYS A 138 -10.02 57.25 56.02
C LYS A 138 -10.58 57.12 57.45
N VAL A 139 -10.30 56.02 58.15
CA VAL A 139 -10.74 55.72 59.52
C VAL A 139 -9.59 55.91 60.49
#